data_AF-A0A6A7LU56-F1
#
_entry.id   AF-A0A6A7LU56-F1
#
_cell.length_a   1.000
_cell.length_b   1.000
_cell.length_c   1.000
_cell.angle_alpha   90.00
_cell.angle_beta   90.00
_cell.angle_gamma   90.00
#
_symmetry.space_group_name_H-M   'P 1'
#
loop_
_entity.id
_entity.type
_entity.pdbx_description
1 polymer ?
#
loop_
_entity_poly.entity_id
_entity_poly.type
_entity_poly.pdbx_seq_one_letter_code
_entity_poly.pdbx_strand_id
1 'polypeptide(L)'
;MGQLAEASVAKLRVERDETLRRLLSISEAECRLPATWSGTNRHVNFLLRMFASHQMDHIQHLHKLLRDRQHALTEPQLLLMKAHALQGEIEVLALSLTDDEFSKTGPGADDWSAQQLIEHVAEVERTYRQEVVRAVEQGRAQVAAG
;
A
#
# COMPACT_ATOMS: atom_id res chain seq x y z
N MET A 1 9.40 -3.90 17.89
CA MET A 1 8.62 -2.73 17.46
C MET A 1 7.61 -2.41 18.56
N GLY A 2 6.99 -1.23 18.56
CA GLY A 2 6.07 -0.82 19.64
C GLY A 2 4.69 -1.45 19.48
N GLN A 3 4.22 -2.20 20.48
CA GLN A 3 2.94 -2.95 20.42
C GLN A 3 1.73 -2.06 20.11
N LEU A 4 1.68 -0.83 20.65
CA LEU A 4 0.61 0.13 20.38
C LEU A 4 0.58 0.59 18.92
N ALA A 5 1.76 0.78 18.31
CA ALA A 5 1.87 1.20 16.92
C ALA A 5 1.42 0.07 15.99
N GLU A 6 1.86 -1.17 16.27
CA GLU A 6 1.43 -2.36 15.52
C GLU A 6 -0.09 -2.54 15.56
N ALA A 7 -0.70 -2.48 16.75
CA ALA A 7 -2.14 -2.62 16.91
C ALA A 7 -2.91 -1.51 16.15
N SER A 8 -2.44 -0.27 16.23
CA SER A 8 -3.06 0.87 15.52
C SER A 8 -2.97 0.72 14.01
N VAL A 9 -1.81 0.28 13.49
CA VAL A 9 -1.60 0.05 12.05
C VAL A 9 -2.40 -1.16 11.56
N ALA A 10 -2.52 -2.22 12.37
CA ALA A 10 -3.37 -3.36 12.03
C ALA A 10 -4.84 -2.95 11.87
N LYS A 11 -5.35 -2.10 12.78
CA LYS A 11 -6.69 -1.52 12.64
C LYS A 11 -6.83 -0.70 11.35
N LEU A 12 -5.83 0.12 11.01
CA LEU A 12 -5.83 0.89 9.76
C LEU A 12 -5.87 0.00 8.52
N ARG A 13 -5.22 -1.16 8.53
CA ARG A 13 -5.27 -2.14 7.42
C ARG A 13 -6.67 -2.74 7.26
N VAL A 14 -7.34 -3.09 8.35
CA VAL A 14 -8.74 -3.56 8.31
C VAL A 14 -9.67 -2.51 7.68
N GLU A 15 -9.53 -1.25 8.10
CA GLU A 15 -10.31 -0.14 7.50
C GLU A 15 -9.95 0.10 6.02
N ARG A 16 -8.68 -0.15 5.64
CA ARG A 16 -8.26 -0.08 4.23
C ARG A 16 -8.96 -1.13 3.39
N ASP A 17 -9.02 -2.38 3.85
CA ASP A 17 -9.68 -3.47 3.13
C ASP A 17 -11.17 -3.16 2.90
N GLU A 18 -11.85 -2.64 3.92
CA GLU A 18 -13.25 -2.21 3.80
C GLU A 18 -13.42 -1.01 2.86
N THR A 19 -12.49 -0.05 2.91
CA THR A 19 -12.48 1.09 2.00
C THR A 19 -12.35 0.64 0.55
N LEU A 20 -11.40 -0.25 0.25
CA LEU A 20 -11.20 -0.77 -1.10
C LEU A 20 -12.44 -1.53 -1.59
N ARG A 21 -12.99 -2.42 -0.75
CA ARG A 21 -14.22 -3.18 -1.07
C ARG A 21 -15.40 -2.28 -1.43
N ARG A 22 -15.57 -1.14 -0.76
CA ARG A 22 -16.70 -0.22 -0.98
C ARG A 22 -16.47 0.79 -2.10
N LEU A 23 -15.24 1.26 -2.29
CA LEU A 23 -14.97 2.38 -3.18
C LEU A 23 -14.52 1.95 -4.57
N LEU A 24 -13.95 0.74 -4.74
CA LEU A 24 -13.50 0.26 -6.05
C LEU A 24 -14.66 -0.03 -7.01
N SER A 25 -15.87 -0.31 -6.50
CA SER A 25 -17.05 -0.52 -7.34
C SER A 25 -17.69 0.78 -7.84
N ILE A 26 -17.20 1.96 -7.42
CA ILE A 26 -17.73 3.25 -7.86
C ILE A 26 -17.34 3.46 -9.32
N SER A 27 -18.33 3.51 -10.19
CA SER A 27 -18.14 3.77 -11.60
C SER A 27 -17.79 5.24 -11.89
N GLU A 28 -17.21 5.48 -13.07
CA GLU A 28 -16.93 6.84 -13.57
C GLU A 28 -18.21 7.69 -13.72
N ALA A 29 -19.36 7.05 -13.97
CA ALA A 29 -20.66 7.73 -13.97
C ALA A 29 -21.08 8.16 -12.56
N GLU A 30 -20.92 7.27 -11.56
CA GLU A 30 -21.23 7.57 -10.16
C GLU A 30 -20.32 8.66 -9.57
N CYS A 31 -19.08 8.76 -10.05
CA CYS A 31 -18.16 9.86 -9.74
C CYS A 31 -18.75 11.26 -10.02
N ARG A 32 -19.73 11.37 -10.92
CA ARG A 32 -20.40 12.61 -11.31
C ARG A 32 -21.68 12.87 -10.53
N LEU A 33 -22.12 11.96 -9.67
CA LEU A 33 -23.30 12.16 -8.85
C LEU A 33 -23.11 13.36 -7.91
N PRO A 34 -24.17 14.16 -7.69
CA PRO A 34 -24.12 15.26 -6.75
C PRO A 34 -23.90 14.74 -5.33
N ALA A 35 -23.11 15.46 -4.56
CA ALA A 35 -22.84 15.20 -3.15
C ALA A 35 -22.86 16.52 -2.37
N THR A 36 -23.10 16.45 -1.07
CA THR A 36 -22.94 17.61 -0.18
C THR A 36 -21.76 17.37 0.74
N TRP A 37 -20.84 18.34 0.80
CA TRP A 37 -19.67 18.28 1.66
C TRP A 37 -19.48 19.61 2.37
N SER A 38 -19.43 19.59 3.70
CA SER A 38 -19.33 20.79 4.54
C SER A 38 -20.35 21.87 4.15
N GLY A 39 -21.60 21.45 3.93
CA GLY A 39 -22.71 22.33 3.51
C GLY A 39 -22.63 22.86 2.08
N THR A 40 -21.63 22.45 1.28
CA THR A 40 -21.47 22.91 -0.10
C THR A 40 -21.75 21.80 -1.10
N ASN A 41 -22.41 22.14 -2.20
CA ASN A 41 -22.61 21.22 -3.32
C ASN A 41 -21.27 20.85 -3.97
N ARG A 42 -21.08 19.55 -4.14
CA ARG A 42 -19.91 18.88 -4.71
C ARG A 42 -20.37 17.69 -5.53
N HIS A 43 -19.42 16.89 -6.00
CA HIS A 43 -19.68 15.60 -6.62
C HIS A 43 -18.89 14.51 -5.89
N VAL A 44 -19.25 13.24 -6.10
CA VAL A 44 -18.53 12.10 -5.49
C VAL A 44 -17.03 12.13 -5.79
N ASN A 45 -16.62 12.50 -7.01
CA ASN A 45 -15.20 12.60 -7.36
C ASN A 45 -14.41 13.64 -6.54
N PHE A 46 -15.08 14.66 -6.01
CA PHE A 46 -14.46 15.62 -5.11
C PHE A 46 -14.15 14.96 -3.77
N LEU A 47 -15.07 14.15 -3.24
CA LEU A 47 -14.85 13.40 -2.00
C LEU A 47 -13.72 12.38 -2.12
N LEU A 48 -13.64 11.67 -3.27
CA LEU A 48 -12.53 10.75 -3.54
C LEU A 48 -11.17 11.47 -3.58
N ARG A 49 -11.12 12.66 -4.20
CA ARG A 49 -9.91 13.51 -4.16
C ARG A 49 -9.56 13.95 -2.74
N MET A 50 -10.54 14.40 -1.97
CA MET A 50 -10.31 14.78 -0.56
C MET A 50 -9.83 13.60 0.28
N PHE A 51 -10.36 12.40 0.05
CA PHE A 51 -9.91 11.17 0.72
C PHE A 51 -8.42 10.91 0.44
N ALA A 52 -8.00 10.99 -0.83
CA ALA A 52 -6.60 10.82 -1.20
C ALA A 52 -5.69 11.92 -0.62
N SER A 53 -6.09 13.20 -0.74
CA SER A 53 -5.34 14.34 -0.20
C SER A 53 -5.17 14.28 1.31
N HIS A 54 -6.20 13.83 2.04
CA HIS A 54 -6.14 13.72 3.50
C HIS A 54 -5.05 12.75 3.98
N GLN A 55 -4.75 11.68 3.22
CA GLN A 55 -3.66 10.77 3.57
C GLN A 55 -2.28 11.44 3.39
N MET A 56 -2.14 12.28 2.36
CA MET A 56 -0.91 13.05 2.14
C MET A 56 -0.62 14.01 3.29
N ASP A 57 -1.64 14.68 3.82
CA ASP A 57 -1.49 15.60 4.96
C ASP A 57 -0.96 14.87 6.21
N HIS A 58 -1.47 13.67 6.50
CA HIS A 58 -1.01 12.91 7.67
C HIS A 58 0.40 12.33 7.52
N ILE A 59 0.85 12.06 6.29
CA ILE A 59 2.26 11.73 6.04
C ILE A 59 3.14 12.92 6.45
N GLN A 60 2.78 14.15 6.08
CA GLN A 60 3.52 15.35 6.47
C GLN A 60 3.55 15.54 8.00
N HIS A 61 2.43 15.29 8.68
CA HIS A 61 2.38 15.34 10.15
C HIS A 61 3.31 14.32 10.81
N LEU A 62 3.35 13.07 10.32
CA LEU A 62 4.25 12.04 10.84
C LEU A 62 5.72 12.39 10.59
N HIS A 63 6.07 12.91 9.41
CA HIS A 63 7.42 13.39 9.12
C HIS A 63 7.84 14.51 10.08
N LYS A 64 6.96 15.50 10.30
CA LYS A 64 7.21 16.56 11.27
C LYS A 64 7.42 15.99 12.67
N LEU A 65 6.55 15.09 13.13
CA LEU A 65 6.65 14.47 14.45
C LEU A 65 7.98 13.72 14.64
N LEU A 66 8.41 12.94 13.65
CA LEU A 66 9.69 12.22 13.72
C LEU A 66 10.88 13.18 13.73
N ARG A 67 10.85 14.21 12.89
CA ARG A 67 11.89 15.25 12.86
C ARG A 67 11.99 15.98 14.20
N ASP A 68 10.86 16.39 14.77
CA ASP A 68 10.82 17.12 16.04
C ASP A 68 11.30 16.24 17.22
N ARG A 69 11.20 14.91 17.08
CA ARG A 69 11.77 13.90 17.99
C ARG A 69 13.22 13.52 17.66
N GLN A 70 13.86 14.20 16.70
CA GLN A 70 15.20 13.88 16.20
C GLN A 70 15.35 12.41 15.73
N HIS A 71 14.24 11.81 15.28
CA HIS A 71 14.23 10.46 14.73
C HIS A 71 14.42 10.52 13.22
N ALA A 72 15.67 10.33 12.78
CA ALA A 72 15.99 10.23 11.36
C ALA A 72 15.51 8.88 10.80
N LEU A 73 14.94 8.91 9.60
CA LEU A 73 14.59 7.69 8.88
C LEU A 73 15.88 7.02 8.38
N THR A 74 16.00 5.72 8.65
CA THR A 74 17.05 4.85 8.12
C THR A 74 16.75 4.46 6.67
N GLU A 75 17.78 4.04 5.94
CA GLU A 75 17.62 3.56 4.56
C GLU A 75 16.61 2.41 4.42
N PRO A 76 16.61 1.35 5.28
CA PRO A 76 15.58 0.30 5.21
C PRO A 76 14.17 0.85 5.40
N GLN A 77 13.97 1.82 6.30
CA GLN A 77 12.65 2.44 6.50
C GLN A 77 12.21 3.20 5.25
N LEU A 78 13.10 3.96 4.60
CA LEU A 78 12.80 4.69 3.36
C LEU A 78 12.46 3.75 2.21
N LEU A 79 13.21 2.65 2.04
CA LEU A 79 12.94 1.66 0.99
C LEU A 79 11.62 0.92 1.23
N LEU A 80 11.35 0.53 2.48
CA LEU A 80 10.08 -0.12 2.85
C LEU A 80 8.87 0.81 2.71
N MET A 81 9.01 2.10 2.96
CA MET A 81 7.95 3.08 2.67
C MET A 81 7.59 3.10 1.17
N LYS A 82 8.61 3.09 0.29
CA LYS A 82 8.39 3.05 -1.16
C LYS A 82 7.76 1.75 -1.62
N ALA A 83 8.28 0.61 -1.13
CA ALA A 83 7.71 -0.70 -1.44
C ALA A 83 6.23 -0.79 -1.03
N HIS A 84 5.90 -0.27 0.16
CA HIS A 84 4.52 -0.29 0.64
C HIS A 84 3.58 0.64 -0.15
N ALA A 85 4.09 1.77 -0.66
CA ALA A 85 3.30 2.63 -1.55
C ALA A 85 2.99 1.92 -2.88
N LEU A 86 3.98 1.28 -3.49
CA LEU A 86 3.81 0.49 -4.73
C LEU A 86 2.85 -0.69 -4.52
N GLN A 87 2.92 -1.35 -3.37
CA GLN A 87 2.01 -2.43 -3.02
C GLN A 87 0.55 -1.99 -3.07
N GLY A 88 0.23 -0.78 -2.59
CA GLY A 88 -1.13 -0.23 -2.68
C GLY A 88 -1.62 -0.04 -4.11
N GLU A 89 -0.74 0.31 -5.06
CA GLU A 89 -1.10 0.40 -6.49
C GLU A 89 -1.39 -0.99 -7.08
N ILE A 90 -0.54 -1.97 -6.78
CA ILE A 90 -0.73 -3.37 -7.20
C ILE A 90 -2.07 -3.92 -6.70
N GLU A 91 -2.39 -3.70 -5.43
CA GLU A 91 -3.64 -4.15 -4.81
C GLU A 91 -4.87 -3.55 -5.49
N VAL A 92 -4.87 -2.23 -5.72
CA VAL A 92 -5.99 -1.53 -6.38
C VAL A 92 -6.18 -2.04 -7.82
N LEU A 93 -5.09 -2.22 -8.57
CA LEU A 93 -5.16 -2.72 -9.95
C LEU A 93 -5.73 -4.14 -9.99
N ALA A 94 -5.22 -5.05 -9.15
CA ALA A 94 -5.69 -6.42 -9.10
C ALA A 94 -7.17 -6.51 -8.67
N LEU A 95 -7.57 -5.75 -7.66
CA LEU A 95 -8.95 -5.74 -7.14
C LEU A 95 -9.95 -5.02 -8.06
N SER A 96 -9.48 -4.31 -9.09
CA SER A 96 -10.34 -3.66 -10.08
C SER A 96 -10.85 -4.61 -11.17
N LEU A 97 -10.32 -5.83 -11.22
CA LEU A 97 -10.64 -6.85 -12.21
C LEU A 97 -11.79 -7.75 -11.71
N THR A 98 -12.61 -8.24 -12.64
CA THR A 98 -13.50 -9.37 -12.38
C THR A 98 -12.72 -10.68 -12.23
N ASP A 99 -13.33 -11.72 -11.67
CA ASP A 99 -12.68 -13.04 -11.53
C ASP A 99 -12.20 -13.62 -12.89
N ASP A 100 -12.97 -13.40 -13.96
CA ASP A 100 -12.59 -13.82 -15.32
C ASP A 100 -11.35 -13.04 -15.80
N GLU A 101 -11.36 -11.71 -15.68
CA GLU A 101 -10.23 -10.87 -16.07
C GLU A 101 -8.98 -11.13 -15.22
N PHE A 102 -9.16 -11.39 -13.91
CA PHE A 102 -8.08 -11.65 -12.97
C PHE A 102 -7.30 -12.91 -13.30
N SER A 103 -8.00 -13.97 -13.74
CA SER A 103 -7.42 -15.28 -14.05
C SER A 103 -6.95 -15.43 -15.50
N LYS A 104 -7.40 -14.55 -16.41
CA LYS A 104 -7.08 -14.61 -17.83
C LYS A 104 -5.68 -14.04 -18.14
N THR A 105 -4.92 -14.76 -18.97
CA THR A 105 -3.62 -14.30 -19.48
C THR A 105 -3.79 -13.21 -20.54
N GLY A 106 -2.76 -12.40 -20.73
CA GLY A 106 -2.72 -11.40 -21.80
C GLY A 106 -2.66 -12.01 -23.21
N PRO A 107 -2.71 -11.16 -24.26
CA PRO A 107 -2.73 -11.60 -25.66
C PRO A 107 -1.38 -12.16 -26.15
N GLY A 108 -0.27 -11.88 -25.48
CA GLY A 108 1.05 -12.42 -25.78
C GLY A 108 1.23 -13.85 -25.29
N ALA A 109 2.06 -14.62 -25.98
CA ALA A 109 2.31 -16.03 -25.65
C ALA A 109 2.94 -16.24 -24.26
N ASP A 110 3.65 -15.23 -23.75
CA ASP A 110 4.33 -15.23 -22.45
C ASP A 110 3.67 -14.28 -21.43
N ASP A 111 2.50 -13.74 -21.76
CA ASP A 111 1.82 -12.78 -20.87
C ASP A 111 1.25 -13.49 -19.65
N TRP A 112 1.45 -12.89 -18.48
CA TRP A 112 0.87 -13.37 -17.23
C TRP A 112 -0.54 -12.81 -17.02
N SER A 113 -1.36 -13.58 -16.32
CA SER A 113 -2.59 -13.09 -15.70
C SER A 113 -2.27 -12.23 -14.48
N ALA A 114 -3.25 -11.42 -14.03
CA ALA A 114 -3.12 -10.68 -12.78
C ALA A 114 -2.97 -11.63 -11.57
N GLN A 115 -3.65 -12.79 -11.59
CA GLN A 115 -3.48 -13.83 -10.59
C GLN A 115 -2.02 -14.29 -10.47
N GLN A 116 -1.40 -14.67 -11.58
CA GLN A 116 -0.01 -15.11 -11.60
C GLN A 116 0.94 -13.99 -11.14
N LEU A 117 0.65 -12.74 -11.50
CA LEU A 117 1.43 -11.59 -11.05
C LEU A 117 1.35 -11.42 -9.53
N ILE A 118 0.16 -11.50 -8.93
CA ILE A 118 -0.01 -11.39 -7.47
C ILE A 118 0.69 -12.54 -6.74
N GLU A 119 0.55 -13.77 -7.25
CA GLU A 119 1.26 -14.94 -6.71
C GLU A 119 2.78 -14.74 -6.76
N HIS A 120 3.31 -14.26 -7.89
CA HIS A 120 4.72 -13.96 -8.06
C HIS A 120 5.21 -12.86 -7.11
N VAL A 121 4.47 -11.75 -6.98
CA VAL A 121 4.81 -10.66 -6.05
C VAL A 121 4.91 -11.19 -4.61
N ALA A 122 3.94 -12.00 -4.19
CA ALA A 122 3.94 -12.58 -2.85
C ALA A 122 5.09 -13.58 -2.61
N GLU A 123 5.44 -14.38 -3.62
CA GLU A 123 6.59 -15.27 -3.59
C GLU A 123 7.91 -14.49 -3.48
N VAL A 124 8.10 -13.51 -4.37
CA VAL A 124 9.30 -12.67 -4.43
C VAL A 124 9.50 -11.89 -3.13
N GLU A 125 8.43 -11.34 -2.54
CA GLU A 125 8.51 -10.66 -1.25
C GLU A 125 8.98 -11.61 -0.13
N ARG A 126 8.47 -12.85 -0.11
CA ARG A 126 8.90 -13.86 0.87
C ARG A 126 10.37 -14.21 0.70
N THR A 127 10.81 -14.44 -0.54
CA THR A 127 12.19 -14.80 -0.86
C THR A 127 13.15 -13.68 -0.49
N TYR A 128 12.92 -12.45 -0.94
CA TYR A 128 13.80 -11.34 -0.60
C TYR A 128 13.83 -11.03 0.90
N ARG A 129 12.71 -11.18 1.61
CA ARG A 129 12.70 -11.05 3.08
C ARG A 129 13.65 -12.05 3.73
N GLN A 130 13.62 -13.32 3.31
CA GLN A 130 14.49 -14.36 3.84
C GLN A 130 15.97 -14.07 3.53
N GLU A 131 16.28 -13.70 2.29
CA GLU A 131 17.65 -13.36 1.87
C GLU A 131 18.21 -12.15 2.63
N VAL A 132 17.42 -11.09 2.81
CA VAL A 132 17.84 -9.90 3.56
C VAL A 132 18.12 -10.25 5.04
N VAL A 133 17.23 -11.01 5.68
CA VAL A 133 17.42 -11.43 7.08
C VAL A 133 18.69 -12.27 7.22
N ARG A 134 18.87 -13.26 6.34
CA ARG A 134 20.05 -14.13 6.31
C ARG A 134 21.34 -13.33 6.11
N ALA A 135 21.36 -12.39 5.17
CA ALA A 135 22.53 -11.54 4.92
C ALA A 135 22.90 -10.69 6.14
N VAL A 136 21.91 -10.13 6.85
CA VAL A 136 22.13 -9.38 8.09
C VAL A 136 22.71 -10.27 9.20
N GLU A 137 22.19 -11.48 9.38
CA GLU A 137 22.68 -12.43 10.38
C GLU A 137 24.13 -12.85 10.11
N GLN A 138 24.44 -13.16 8.85
CA GLN A 138 25.80 -13.52 8.42
C GLN A 138 26.78 -12.35 8.61
N GLY A 139 26.40 -11.14 8.21
CA GLY A 139 27.23 -9.95 8.39
C GLY A 139 27.51 -9.65 9.87
N ARG A 140 26.53 -9.81 10.75
CA ARG A 140 26.73 -9.68 12.21
C ARG A 140 27.72 -10.70 12.76
N ALA A 141 27.62 -11.96 12.33
CA ALA A 141 28.53 -13.01 12.76
C ALA A 141 29.98 -12.75 12.31
N GLN A 142 30.17 -12.25 11.08
CA GLN A 142 31.49 -11.89 10.55
C GLN A 142 32.14 -10.76 11.35
N VAL A 143 31.37 -9.70 11.66
CA VAL A 143 31.86 -8.57 12.46
C VAL A 143 32.19 -8.99 13.90
N ALA A 144 31.47 -9.94 14.48
CA ALA A 144 31.75 -10.43 15.84
C ALA A 144 33.00 -11.34 15.94
N ALA A 145 33.44 -11.90 14.81
CA ALA A 145 34.57 -12.84 14.74
C ALA A 145 35.92 -12.19 14.36
N GLY A 146 35.91 -10.93 13.92
CA GLY A 146 37.10 -10.14 13.55
C GLY A 146 37.36 -9.01 14.53
#